data_AF-A0A5B8Z485-F1
#
_entry.id   AF-A0A5B8Z485-F1
#
_cell.length_a   1.000
_cell.length_b   1.000
_cell.length_c   1.000
_cell.angle_alpha   90.00
_cell.angle_beta   90.00
_cell.angle_gamma   90.00
#
_symmetry.space_group_name_H-M   'P 1'
#
loop_
_entity.id
_entity.type
_entity.pdbx_description
1 polymer ?
#
loop_
_entity_poly.entity_id
_entity_poly.type
_entity_poly.pdbx_seq_one_letter_code
_entity_poly.pdbx_strand_id
1 'polypeptide(L)'
;MMGSFLSNFNVNVGGPVIAIAGLVGTVVALAMVMTWGSRFPRTILLSFAWIMSLTLIFVVPDSRIVQNFAYLFLLHFDLLDWRVFNQVFCIVGGSIWGATAIAYFRLTKDACGNCGRNDAKEVSLVKGAQWGKWFTYMAVIMALPYGIVRWAWALGIPLGTTNLSMVGNEDIVLVDTILGGLCIGGGILTLGLIQNGE
;
A
#
# COMPACT_ATOMS: atom_id res chain seq x y z
N MET A 1 -20.21 -10.25 -9.85
CA MET A 1 -20.67 -9.10 -9.04
C MET A 1 -19.78 -8.99 -7.80
N MET A 2 -18.66 -8.26 -7.88
CA MET A 2 -17.88 -7.91 -6.68
C MET A 2 -18.09 -6.41 -6.47
N GLY A 3 -19.08 -6.10 -5.63
CA GLY A 3 -19.45 -4.73 -5.31
C GLY A 3 -18.38 -4.10 -4.42
N SER A 4 -17.93 -2.92 -4.80
CA SER A 4 -17.11 -2.08 -3.93
C SER A 4 -17.87 -1.84 -2.61
N PHE A 5 -17.22 -2.00 -1.46
CA PHE A 5 -17.82 -1.75 -0.15
C PHE A 5 -18.44 -0.35 -0.03
N LEU A 6 -17.97 0.60 -0.86
CA LEU A 6 -18.44 1.98 -0.91
C LEU A 6 -19.55 2.23 -1.94
N SER A 7 -19.90 1.25 -2.78
CA SER A 7 -20.89 1.41 -3.87
C SER A 7 -22.34 1.55 -3.35
N ASN A 8 -22.63 1.14 -2.11
CA ASN A 8 -23.96 1.27 -1.51
C ASN A 8 -24.06 2.42 -0.49
N PHE A 9 -23.01 3.24 -0.34
CA PHE A 9 -23.04 4.34 0.63
C PHE A 9 -23.80 5.54 0.05
N ASN A 10 -24.83 5.98 0.77
CA ASN A 10 -25.60 7.16 0.41
C ASN A 10 -24.68 8.41 0.45
N VAL A 11 -24.68 9.19 -0.64
CA VAL A 11 -23.82 10.38 -0.80
C VAL A 11 -24.04 11.38 0.34
N ASN A 12 -25.25 11.45 0.88
CA ASN A 12 -25.62 12.32 2.00
C ASN A 12 -24.96 11.93 3.33
N VAL A 13 -24.51 10.68 3.47
CA VAL A 13 -23.79 10.20 4.67
C VAL A 13 -22.29 10.21 4.42
N GLY A 14 -21.85 9.80 3.22
CA GLY A 14 -20.42 9.77 2.86
C GLY A 14 -19.76 11.15 2.89
N GLY A 15 -20.43 12.17 2.34
CA GLY A 15 -19.90 13.54 2.30
C GLY A 15 -19.58 14.12 3.69
N PRO A 16 -20.56 14.14 4.62
CA PRO A 16 -20.32 14.63 5.98
C PRO A 16 -19.27 13.83 6.75
N VAL A 17 -19.25 12.49 6.60
CA VAL A 17 -18.26 11.64 7.29
C VAL A 17 -16.84 11.96 6.84
N ILE A 18 -16.61 12.13 5.54
CA ILE A 18 -15.31 12.52 4.99
C ILE A 18 -14.92 13.92 5.46
N ALA A 19 -15.86 14.87 5.46
CA ALA A 19 -15.59 16.23 5.93
C ALA A 19 -15.21 16.28 7.42
N ILE A 20 -15.94 15.57 8.28
CA ILE A 20 -15.63 15.45 9.70
C ILE A 20 -14.28 14.76 9.91
N ALA A 21 -14.03 13.65 9.19
CA ALA A 21 -12.77 12.94 9.28
C ALA A 21 -11.58 13.82 8.84
N GLY A 22 -11.75 14.64 7.79
CA GLY A 22 -10.78 15.62 7.33
C GLY A 22 -10.54 16.74 8.35
N LEU A 23 -11.59 17.26 8.99
CA LEU A 23 -11.46 18.26 10.05
C LEU A 23 -10.72 17.68 11.27
N VAL A 24 -11.12 16.49 11.73
CA VAL A 24 -10.45 15.80 12.84
C VAL A 24 -8.98 15.51 12.48
N GLY A 25 -8.72 15.04 11.27
CA GLY A 25 -7.36 14.85 10.75
C GLY A 25 -6.55 16.15 10.81
N THR A 26 -7.09 17.26 10.33
CA THR A 26 -6.41 18.56 10.36
C THR A 26 -6.08 19.00 11.79
N VAL A 27 -7.02 18.85 12.72
CA VAL A 27 -6.81 19.16 14.15
C VAL A 27 -5.72 18.26 14.74
N VAL A 28 -5.71 16.97 14.42
CA VAL A 28 -4.68 16.03 14.88
C VAL A 28 -3.31 16.38 14.30
N ALA A 29 -3.22 16.74 13.02
CA ALA A 29 -1.96 17.21 12.40
C ALA A 29 -1.44 18.48 13.07
N LEU A 30 -2.32 19.46 13.32
CA LEU A 30 -1.96 20.68 14.04
C LEU A 30 -1.50 20.37 15.46
N ALA A 31 -2.18 19.46 16.18
CA ALA A 31 -1.77 19.04 17.51
C ALA A 31 -0.39 18.34 17.51
N MET A 32 -0.08 17.58 16.46
CA MET A 32 1.23 16.95 16.28
C MET A 32 2.33 17.97 15.99
N VAL A 33 2.07 18.96 15.12
CA VAL A 33 3.05 20.01 14.74
C VAL A 33 3.27 21.02 15.87
N MET A 34 2.21 21.48 16.51
CA MET A 34 2.28 22.50 17.56
C MET A 34 2.76 21.94 18.92
N THR A 35 3.20 20.68 18.97
CA THR A 35 3.73 20.03 20.18
C THR A 35 2.80 20.13 21.39
N TRP A 36 1.48 20.03 21.17
CA TRP A 36 0.48 19.97 22.27
C TRP A 36 0.58 18.69 23.13
N GLY A 37 1.68 17.95 22.95
CA GLY A 37 2.02 16.65 23.53
C GLY A 37 2.38 16.64 25.01
N SER A 38 2.11 17.71 25.75
CA SER A 38 2.04 17.67 27.23
C SER A 38 0.60 17.51 27.75
N ARG A 39 -0.42 17.83 26.94
CA ARG A 39 -1.85 17.83 27.35
C ARG A 39 -2.61 16.57 26.93
N PHE A 40 -2.22 15.94 25.81
CA PHE A 40 -2.91 14.77 25.27
C PHE A 40 -2.02 13.51 25.30
N PRO A 41 -2.59 12.34 25.66
CA PRO A 41 -1.86 11.08 25.65
C PRO A 41 -1.45 10.72 24.21
N ARG A 42 -0.13 10.67 23.99
CA ARG A 42 0.52 10.44 22.68
C ARG A 42 0.00 9.19 21.97
N THR A 43 -0.35 8.16 22.74
CA THR A 43 -0.92 6.90 22.24
C THR A 43 -2.21 7.12 21.44
N ILE A 44 -3.07 8.06 21.85
CA ILE A 44 -4.35 8.34 21.17
C ILE A 44 -4.11 9.02 19.81
N LEU A 45 -3.20 9.98 19.76
CA LEU A 45 -2.86 10.69 18.51
C LEU A 45 -2.22 9.73 17.50
N LEU A 46 -1.30 8.87 17.96
CA LEU A 46 -0.65 7.86 17.12
C LEU A 46 -1.63 6.77 16.67
N SER A 47 -2.48 6.25 17.57
CA SER A 47 -3.46 5.22 17.19
C SER A 47 -4.44 5.76 16.16
N PHE A 48 -4.96 6.98 16.35
CA PHE A 48 -5.83 7.62 15.37
C PHE A 48 -5.14 7.80 14.02
N ALA A 49 -3.88 8.28 14.02
CA ALA A 49 -3.16 8.50 12.77
C ALA A 49 -2.89 7.20 12.01
N TRP A 50 -2.53 6.12 12.72
CA TRP A 50 -2.35 4.79 12.13
C TRP A 50 -3.66 4.21 11.61
N ILE A 51 -4.76 4.31 12.37
CA ILE A 51 -6.07 3.85 11.94
C ILE A 51 -6.49 4.57 10.66
N MET A 52 -6.39 5.90 10.62
CA MET A 52 -6.75 6.69 9.44
C MET A 52 -5.88 6.32 8.23
N SER A 53 -4.56 6.17 8.41
CA SER A 53 -3.65 5.74 7.34
C SER A 53 -4.03 4.35 6.81
N LEU A 54 -4.26 3.39 7.70
CA LEU A 54 -4.69 2.03 7.33
C LEU A 54 -6.04 2.04 6.60
N THR A 55 -7.01 2.84 7.05
CA THR A 55 -8.30 2.97 6.38
C THR A 55 -8.14 3.51 4.96
N LEU A 56 -7.35 4.59 4.79
CA LEU A 56 -7.10 5.19 3.48
C LEU A 56 -6.35 4.24 2.52
N ILE A 57 -5.44 3.41 3.04
CA ILE A 57 -4.60 2.50 2.24
C ILE A 57 -5.26 1.14 1.97
N PHE A 58 -6.13 0.63 2.86
CA PHE A 58 -6.70 -0.72 2.72
C PHE A 58 -8.20 -0.75 2.49
N VAL A 59 -8.97 0.20 3.01
CA VAL A 59 -10.44 0.17 2.93
C VAL A 59 -10.96 0.88 1.67
N VAL A 60 -10.27 1.95 1.25
CA VAL A 60 -10.67 2.73 0.06
C VAL A 60 -10.23 2.05 -1.25
N PRO A 61 -9.05 1.41 -1.32
CA PRO A 61 -8.62 0.74 -2.55
C PRO A 61 -9.48 -0.48 -2.85
N ASP A 62 -9.92 -0.56 -4.10
CA ASP A 62 -10.71 -1.67 -4.62
C ASP A 62 -9.85 -2.52 -5.58
N SER A 63 -10.29 -3.75 -5.84
CA SER A 63 -9.76 -4.65 -6.87
C SER A 63 -9.56 -3.98 -8.24
N ARG A 64 -10.34 -2.94 -8.54
CA ARG A 64 -10.24 -2.12 -9.76
C ARG A 64 -8.88 -1.46 -9.95
N ILE A 65 -8.19 -1.06 -8.88
CA ILE A 65 -6.86 -0.45 -9.01
C ILE A 65 -5.88 -1.46 -9.57
N VAL A 66 -5.88 -2.68 -9.03
CA VAL A 66 -4.95 -3.73 -9.44
C VAL A 66 -5.21 -4.13 -10.90
N GLN A 67 -6.48 -4.22 -11.30
CA GLN A 67 -6.86 -4.49 -12.70
C GLN A 67 -6.44 -3.34 -13.62
N ASN A 68 -6.79 -2.10 -13.30
CA ASN A 68 -6.48 -0.96 -14.16
C ASN A 68 -4.98 -0.66 -14.23
N PHE A 69 -4.21 -0.93 -13.17
CA PHE A 69 -2.76 -0.81 -13.19
C PHE A 69 -2.11 -1.83 -14.13
N ALA A 70 -2.65 -3.05 -14.20
CA ALA A 70 -2.24 -4.03 -15.18
C ALA A 70 -2.53 -3.59 -16.62
N TYR A 71 -3.72 -3.03 -16.89
CA TYR A 71 -4.07 -2.50 -18.20
C TYR A 71 -3.25 -1.26 -18.60
N LEU A 72 -2.86 -0.42 -17.63
CA LEU A 72 -1.95 0.70 -17.86
C LEU A 72 -0.59 0.22 -18.40
N PHE A 73 -0.07 -0.88 -17.85
CA PHE A 73 1.21 -1.47 -18.29
C PHE A 73 1.15 -2.02 -19.73
N LEU A 74 -0.05 -2.33 -20.19
CA LEU A 74 -0.35 -2.75 -21.57
C LEU A 74 -0.65 -1.55 -22.49
N LEU A 75 -0.37 -0.33 -22.05
CA LEU A 75 -0.63 0.94 -22.75
C LEU A 75 -2.10 1.18 -23.10
N HIS A 76 -3.03 0.58 -22.35
CA HIS A 76 -4.46 0.76 -22.53
C HIS A 76 -5.01 1.82 -21.56
N PHE A 77 -5.10 3.06 -22.04
CA PHE A 77 -5.47 4.23 -21.22
C PHE A 77 -6.98 4.44 -21.05
N ASP A 78 -7.81 3.73 -21.82
CA ASP A 78 -9.27 3.93 -21.88
C ASP A 78 -10.00 3.58 -20.57
N LEU A 79 -9.32 2.88 -19.65
CA LEU A 79 -9.86 2.44 -18.36
C LEU A 79 -9.53 3.40 -17.19
N LEU A 80 -8.80 4.50 -17.47
CA LEU A 80 -8.44 5.51 -16.48
C LEU A 80 -9.61 6.45 -16.19
N ASP A 81 -10.56 5.97 -15.38
CA ASP A 81 -11.66 6.77 -14.87
C ASP A 81 -11.21 7.65 -13.68
N TRP A 82 -11.91 8.76 -13.45
CA TRP A 82 -11.71 9.69 -12.33
C TRP A 82 -11.70 8.98 -10.97
N ARG A 83 -12.45 7.87 -10.87
CA ARG A 83 -12.50 7.03 -9.66
C ARG A 83 -11.14 6.42 -9.31
N VAL A 84 -10.36 6.01 -10.31
CA VAL A 84 -9.02 5.43 -10.12
C VAL A 84 -8.08 6.48 -9.56
N PHE A 85 -8.11 7.69 -10.14
CA PHE A 85 -7.32 8.82 -9.66
C PHE A 85 -7.62 9.15 -8.21
N ASN A 86 -8.89 9.21 -7.82
CA ASN A 86 -9.28 9.46 -6.42
C ASN A 86 -8.69 8.40 -5.47
N GLN A 87 -8.73 7.12 -5.85
CA GLN A 87 -8.13 6.07 -5.03
C GLN A 87 -6.60 6.19 -4.94
N VAL A 88 -5.92 6.56 -6.03
CA VAL A 88 -4.47 6.85 -6.01
C VAL A 88 -4.18 8.01 -5.05
N PHE A 89 -4.97 9.09 -5.10
CA PHE A 89 -4.83 10.20 -4.15
C PHE A 89 -5.04 9.76 -2.70
N CYS A 90 -6.01 8.87 -2.42
CA CYS A 90 -6.22 8.32 -1.08
C CYS A 90 -5.02 7.49 -0.60
N ILE A 91 -4.43 6.65 -1.45
CA ILE A 91 -3.24 5.85 -1.12
C ILE A 91 -2.04 6.76 -0.83
N VAL A 92 -1.80 7.74 -1.70
CA VAL A 92 -0.69 8.69 -1.54
C VAL A 92 -0.90 9.53 -0.28
N GLY A 93 -2.10 10.07 -0.07
CA GLY A 93 -2.45 10.84 1.12
C GLY A 93 -2.33 10.03 2.41
N GLY A 94 -2.83 8.79 2.42
CA GLY A 94 -2.69 7.87 3.55
C GLY A 94 -1.24 7.52 3.86
N SER A 95 -0.40 7.40 2.84
CA SER A 95 1.04 7.15 2.98
C SER A 95 1.78 8.35 3.58
N ILE A 96 1.50 9.57 3.09
CA ILE A 96 2.05 10.81 3.63
C ILE A 96 1.61 11.01 5.08
N TRP A 97 0.35 10.69 5.38
CA TRP A 97 -0.19 10.73 6.74
C TRP A 97 0.53 9.75 7.68
N GLY A 98 0.75 8.51 7.23
CA GLY A 98 1.54 7.51 7.95
C GLY A 98 2.99 7.94 8.18
N ALA A 99 3.64 8.53 7.16
CA ALA A 99 4.99 9.08 7.28
C ALA A 99 5.05 10.20 8.34
N THR A 100 4.03 11.05 8.41
CA THR A 100 3.90 12.09 9.43
C THR A 100 3.78 11.50 10.84
N ALA A 101 2.99 10.44 11.01
CA ALA A 101 2.89 9.71 12.28
C ALA A 101 4.24 9.10 12.71
N ILE A 102 5.02 8.59 11.77
CA ILE A 102 6.37 8.06 12.02
C ILE A 102 7.32 9.17 12.44
N ALA A 103 7.31 10.32 11.75
CA ALA A 103 8.14 11.47 12.10
C ALA A 103 7.81 11.98 13.52
N TYR A 104 6.51 12.09 13.86
CA TYR A 104 6.06 12.46 15.20
C TYR A 104 6.52 11.44 16.25
N PHE A 105 6.40 10.14 15.98
CA PHE A 105 6.89 9.09 16.88
C PHE A 105 8.40 9.20 17.14
N ARG A 106 9.21 9.47 16.10
CA ARG A 106 10.66 9.66 16.23
C ARG A 106 11.00 10.88 17.08
N LEU A 107 10.37 12.03 16.79
CA LEU A 107 10.54 13.27 17.56
C LEU A 107 10.19 13.07 19.05
N THR A 108 9.11 12.35 19.35
CA THR A 108 8.69 12.11 20.75
C THR A 108 9.59 11.15 21.55
N LYS A 109 10.51 10.44 20.88
CA LYS A 109 11.50 9.54 21.50
C LYS A 109 12.91 10.15 21.52
N ASP A 110 13.01 11.47 21.37
CA ASP A 110 14.27 12.21 21.26
C ASP A 110 15.20 11.62 20.18
N ALA A 111 14.60 11.08 19.11
CA ALA A 111 15.31 10.63 17.94
C ALA A 111 15.19 11.67 16.83
N CYS A 112 16.24 11.80 16.03
CA CYS A 112 16.28 12.61 14.82
C CYS A 112 15.01 12.41 13.96
N GLY A 113 14.28 13.49 13.67
CA GLY A 113 13.04 13.41 12.90
C GLY A 113 13.22 12.80 11.50
N ASN A 114 14.34 13.13 10.83
CA ASN A 114 14.63 12.67 9.48
C ASN A 114 15.27 11.26 9.46
N CYS A 115 16.29 11.07 10.29
CA CYS A 115 17.16 9.89 10.28
C CYS A 115 16.82 8.82 11.33
N GLY A 116 15.98 9.15 12.32
CA GLY A 116 15.63 8.23 13.42
C GLY A 116 16.77 7.93 14.40
N ARG A 117 17.94 8.57 14.25
CA ARG A 117 19.11 8.39 15.11
C ARG A 117 18.88 9.03 16.47
N ASN A 118 19.14 8.30 17.53
CA ASN A 118 19.26 8.82 18.89
C ASN A 118 20.71 8.56 19.32
N ASP A 119 21.43 9.60 19.75
CA ASP A 119 22.86 9.55 20.08
C ASP A 119 23.18 8.54 21.20
N ALA A 120 22.17 8.05 21.93
CA ALA A 120 22.33 7.06 23.00
C ALA A 120 22.34 5.57 22.54
N LYS A 121 22.06 5.25 21.27
CA LYS A 121 22.02 3.83 20.80
C LYS A 121 22.58 3.66 19.38
N GLU A 122 23.89 3.38 19.30
CA GLU A 122 24.57 2.82 18.11
C GLU A 122 23.95 1.48 17.61
N VAL A 123 23.08 0.84 18.40
CA VAL A 123 22.52 -0.50 18.15
C VAL A 123 21.37 -0.53 17.11
N SER A 124 20.95 0.61 16.53
CA SER A 124 19.75 0.65 15.66
C SER A 124 19.97 0.26 14.19
N LEU A 125 21.20 0.37 13.67
CA LEU A 125 21.47 0.10 12.25
C LEU A 125 21.35 -1.38 11.88
N VAL A 126 21.90 -2.27 12.71
CA VAL A 126 21.88 -3.73 12.47
C VAL A 126 20.45 -4.29 12.57
N LYS A 127 19.65 -3.81 13.54
CA LYS A 127 18.25 -4.23 13.68
C LYS A 127 17.36 -3.68 12.56
N GLY A 128 17.61 -2.44 12.12
CA GLY A 128 16.90 -1.85 10.98
C GLY A 128 17.14 -2.62 9.67
N ALA A 129 18.40 -3.00 9.41
CA ALA A 129 18.76 -3.82 8.26
C ALA A 129 18.08 -5.20 8.28
N GLN A 130 17.99 -5.84 9.46
CA GLN A 130 17.35 -7.15 9.59
C GLN A 130 15.83 -7.10 9.39
N TRP A 131 15.16 -6.05 9.87
CA TRP A 131 13.74 -5.82 9.58
C TRP A 131 13.50 -5.54 8.10
N GLY A 132 14.39 -4.77 7.44
CA GLY A 132 14.34 -4.54 6.00
C GLY A 132 14.44 -5.84 5.20
N LYS A 133 15.34 -6.75 5.61
CA LYS A 133 15.44 -8.09 5.02
C LYS A 133 14.15 -8.88 5.17
N TRP A 134 13.57 -8.89 6.36
CA TRP A 134 12.32 -9.62 6.62
C TRP A 134 11.15 -9.09 5.80
N PHE A 135 10.98 -7.76 5.69
CA PHE A 135 9.94 -7.15 4.85
C PHE A 135 10.10 -7.51 3.37
N THR A 136 11.35 -7.56 2.89
CA THR A 136 11.61 -7.91 1.49
C THR A 136 11.30 -9.39 1.23
N TYR A 137 11.67 -10.29 2.14
CA TYR A 137 11.26 -11.69 2.04
C TYR A 137 9.73 -11.84 2.04
N MET A 138 9.02 -11.10 2.90
CA MET A 138 7.55 -11.09 2.90
C MET A 138 6.98 -10.58 1.56
N ALA A 139 7.53 -9.51 1.00
CA ALA A 139 7.11 -8.98 -0.30
C ALA A 139 7.28 -9.99 -1.43
N VAL A 140 8.42 -10.69 -1.46
CA VAL A 140 8.73 -11.73 -2.45
C VAL A 140 7.78 -12.92 -2.28
N ILE A 141 7.58 -13.40 -1.06
CA ILE A 141 6.69 -14.52 -0.75
C ILE A 141 5.23 -14.21 -1.08
N MET A 142 4.78 -12.96 -0.89
CA MET A 142 3.43 -12.55 -1.28
C MET A 142 3.27 -12.41 -2.81
N ALA A 143 4.29 -11.93 -3.51
CA ALA A 143 4.21 -11.68 -4.95
C ALA A 143 4.40 -12.93 -5.82
N LEU A 144 5.30 -13.85 -5.42
CA LEU A 144 5.66 -15.02 -6.22
C LEU A 144 4.50 -15.97 -6.51
N PRO A 145 3.66 -16.37 -5.54
CA PRO A 145 2.54 -17.28 -5.79
C PRO A 145 1.59 -16.75 -6.86
N TYR A 146 1.31 -15.44 -6.85
CA TYR A 146 0.47 -14.80 -7.86
C TYR A 146 1.11 -14.87 -9.26
N GLY A 147 2.41 -14.57 -9.37
CA GLY A 147 3.14 -14.66 -10.63
C GLY A 147 3.18 -16.08 -11.20
N ILE A 148 3.37 -17.08 -10.35
CA ILE A 148 3.37 -18.50 -10.73
C ILE A 148 2.00 -18.92 -11.29
N VAL A 149 0.91 -18.54 -10.62
CA VAL A 149 -0.45 -18.87 -11.08
C VAL A 149 -0.73 -18.23 -12.45
N ARG A 150 -0.33 -16.98 -12.67
CA ARG A 150 -0.50 -16.30 -13.96
C ARG A 150 0.31 -16.94 -15.08
N TRP A 151 1.55 -17.32 -14.82
CA TRP A 151 2.35 -18.08 -15.79
C TRP A 151 1.77 -19.46 -16.08
N ALA A 152 1.21 -20.14 -15.09
CA ALA A 152 0.52 -21.41 -15.30
C ALA A 152 -0.71 -21.24 -16.23
N TRP A 153 -1.48 -20.16 -16.06
CA TRP A 153 -2.61 -19.85 -16.95
C TRP A 153 -2.16 -19.51 -18.38
N ALA A 154 -1.05 -18.77 -18.52
CA ALA A 154 -0.44 -18.50 -19.82
C ALA A 154 0.01 -19.78 -20.54
N LEU A 155 0.47 -20.79 -19.79
CA LEU A 155 0.84 -22.13 -20.30
C LEU A 155 -0.35 -23.07 -20.51
N GLY A 156 -1.59 -22.61 -20.26
CA GLY A 156 -2.79 -23.43 -20.43
C GLY A 156 -3.11 -24.35 -19.25
N ILE A 157 -2.44 -24.20 -18.11
CA ILE A 157 -2.65 -25.02 -16.90
C ILE A 157 -3.66 -24.31 -15.97
N PRO A 158 -4.86 -24.87 -15.73
CA PRO A 158 -5.90 -24.23 -14.92
C PRO A 158 -5.64 -24.40 -13.41
N LEU A 159 -4.62 -23.74 -12.87
CA LEU A 159 -4.35 -23.72 -11.43
C LEU A 159 -5.31 -22.77 -10.71
N GLY A 160 -6.12 -23.30 -9.78
CA GLY A 160 -6.97 -22.48 -8.90
C GLY A 160 -8.21 -21.86 -9.56
N THR A 161 -8.57 -22.25 -10.79
CA THR A 161 -9.79 -21.82 -11.47
C THR A 161 -10.48 -23.00 -12.16
N THR A 162 -11.81 -23.04 -12.08
CA THR A 162 -12.65 -24.00 -12.83
C THR A 162 -13.07 -23.43 -14.19
N ASN A 163 -12.82 -22.15 -14.46
CA ASN A 163 -13.21 -21.48 -15.70
C ASN A 163 -12.13 -21.67 -16.77
N LEU A 164 -12.27 -22.71 -17.59
CA LEU A 164 -11.37 -23.00 -18.71
C LEU A 164 -11.32 -21.88 -19.76
N SER A 165 -12.35 -21.03 -19.84
CA SER A 165 -12.42 -19.90 -20.79
C SER A 165 -11.40 -18.79 -20.51
N MET A 166 -10.79 -18.77 -19.31
CA MET A 166 -9.77 -17.80 -18.91
C MET A 166 -8.34 -18.30 -19.13
N VAL A 167 -8.17 -19.56 -19.51
CA VAL A 167 -6.87 -20.25 -19.55
C VAL A 167 -6.48 -20.53 -21.00
N GLY A 168 -5.32 -20.05 -21.44
CA GLY A 168 -4.84 -20.25 -22.81
C GLY A 168 -5.58 -19.46 -23.91
N ASN A 169 -6.40 -18.46 -23.53
CA ASN A 169 -7.05 -17.56 -24.49
C ASN A 169 -6.03 -16.56 -25.05
N GLU A 170 -5.89 -16.45 -26.37
CA GLU A 170 -4.89 -15.60 -27.05
C GLU A 170 -4.94 -14.14 -26.57
N ASP A 171 -6.13 -13.60 -26.31
CA ASP A 171 -6.32 -12.21 -25.87
C ASP A 171 -5.81 -11.96 -24.44
N ILE A 172 -5.76 -13.01 -23.61
CA ILE A 172 -5.47 -12.93 -22.18
C ILE A 172 -4.06 -13.47 -21.87
N VAL A 173 -3.50 -14.35 -22.70
CA VAL A 173 -2.16 -14.94 -22.52
C VAL A 173 -1.08 -13.85 -22.45
N LEU A 174 -1.18 -12.81 -23.29
CA LEU A 174 -0.23 -11.70 -23.26
C LEU A 174 -0.27 -10.96 -21.91
N VAL A 175 -1.47 -10.73 -21.40
CA VAL A 175 -1.71 -10.09 -20.10
C VAL A 175 -1.13 -10.96 -18.98
N ASP A 176 -1.49 -12.24 -18.94
CA ASP A 176 -1.02 -13.18 -17.92
C ASP A 176 0.50 -13.34 -17.93
N THR A 177 1.12 -13.37 -19.11
CA THR A 177 2.57 -13.48 -19.26
C THR A 177 3.29 -12.24 -18.74
N ILE A 178 2.80 -11.04 -19.09
CA ILE A 178 3.38 -9.77 -18.66
C ILE A 178 3.21 -9.60 -17.14
N LEU A 179 2.02 -9.85 -16.59
CA LEU A 179 1.81 -9.74 -15.14
C LEU A 179 2.66 -10.74 -14.36
N GLY A 180 2.70 -12.00 -14.82
CA GLY A 180 3.54 -13.01 -14.15
C GLY A 180 5.02 -12.68 -14.25
N GLY A 181 5.48 -12.19 -15.41
CA GLY A 181 6.85 -11.72 -15.61
C GLY A 181 7.20 -10.53 -14.73
N LEU A 182 6.29 -9.57 -14.56
CA LEU A 182 6.50 -8.41 -13.68
C LEU A 182 6.62 -8.84 -12.22
N CYS A 183 5.78 -9.77 -11.75
CA CYS A 183 5.84 -10.28 -10.38
C CYS A 183 7.12 -11.07 -10.10
N ILE A 184 7.51 -11.96 -11.02
CA ILE A 184 8.74 -12.75 -10.88
C ILE A 184 9.97 -11.85 -11.00
N GLY A 185 10.00 -10.97 -12.00
CA GLY A 185 11.08 -10.01 -12.22
C GLY A 185 11.24 -9.04 -11.05
N GLY A 186 10.14 -8.49 -10.53
CA GLY A 186 10.15 -7.65 -9.33
C GLY A 186 10.62 -8.41 -8.09
N GLY A 187 10.22 -9.67 -7.92
CA GLY A 187 10.72 -10.54 -6.85
C GLY A 187 12.22 -10.78 -6.94
N ILE A 188 12.74 -11.05 -8.13
CA ILE A 188 14.19 -11.23 -8.35
C ILE A 188 14.94 -9.92 -8.07
N LEU A 189 14.44 -8.79 -8.57
CA LEU A 189 15.06 -7.48 -8.37
C LEU A 189 15.11 -7.10 -6.88
N THR A 190 14.04 -7.36 -6.15
CA THR A 190 13.97 -7.10 -4.70
C THR A 190 14.92 -7.99 -3.90
N LEU A 191 15.08 -9.26 -4.28
CA LEU A 191 16.12 -10.13 -3.70
C LEU A 191 17.53 -9.65 -4.05
N GLY A 192 17.77 -9.24 -5.30
CA GLY A 192 19.07 -8.75 -5.75
C GLY A 192 19.52 -7.48 -5.03
N LEU A 193 18.58 -6.60 -4.67
CA LEU A 193 18.86 -5.40 -3.87
C LEU A 193 19.35 -5.72 -2.44
N ILE A 194 18.89 -6.82 -1.84
CA ILE A 194 19.40 -7.27 -0.55
C ILE A 194 20.76 -7.92 -0.68
N GLN A 195 20.94 -8.78 -1.69
CA GLN A 195 22.16 -9.56 -1.86
C GLN A 195 23.38 -8.68 -2.19
N ASN A 196 23.17 -7.57 -2.91
CA ASN A 196 24.23 -6.60 -3.24
C ASN A 196 24.37 -5.46 -2.22
N GLY A 197 23.49 -5.38 -1.22
CA GLY A 197 23.52 -4.38 -0.16
C GLY A 197 24.26 -4.82 1.10
N GLU A 198 24.78 -6.05 1.12
CA GLU A 198 25.73 -6.59 2.11
C GLU A 198 27.17 -6.38 1.66
#